data_AF-A0A453GQ01-F1
#
_entry.id   AF-A0A453GQ01-F1
#
_cell.length_a   1.000
_cell.length_b   1.000
_cell.length_c   1.000
_cell.angle_alpha   90.00
_cell.angle_beta   90.00
_cell.angle_gamma   90.00
#
_symmetry.space_group_name_H-M   'P 1'
#
loop_
_entity.id
_entity.type
_entity.pdbx_description
1 polymer ?
#
loop_
_entity_poly.entity_id
_entity_poly.type
_entity_poly.pdbx_seq_one_letter_code
_entity_poly.pdbx_strand_id
1 'polypeptide(L)' 'MFPLAFGFIEVEDEDNWKWFMTQLHRALGPISKLAIYTDACKGLENVVKKVFPQAGVF' A
#
# COMPACT_ATOMS: atom_id res chain seq x y z
N MET A 1 13.18 -6.87 11.83
CA MET A 1 12.24 -6.45 10.77
C MET A 1 12.88 -6.77 9.44
N PHE A 2 12.18 -7.44 8.52
CA PHE A 2 12.71 -7.80 7.20
C PHE A 2 11.91 -7.05 6.12
N PRO A 3 12.56 -6.56 5.05
CA PRO A 3 11.84 -5.93 3.96
C PRO A 3 10.98 -6.97 3.25
N LEU A 4 9.68 -6.66 3.08
CA LEU A 4 8.72 -7.54 2.40
C LEU A 4 8.69 -7.29 0.88
N ALA A 5 8.80 -6.02 0.47
CA ALA A 5 8.71 -5.60 -0.93
C ALA A 5 9.47 -4.29 -1.13
N PHE A 6 9.92 -4.04 -2.37
CA PHE A 6 10.54 -2.80 -2.82
C PHE A 6 9.80 -2.29 -4.06
N GLY A 7 9.54 -0.99 -4.13
CA GLY A 7 8.95 -0.32 -5.28
C GLY A 7 9.90 0.75 -5.79
N PHE A 8 10.27 0.66 -7.07
CA PHE A 8 11.02 1.71 -7.76
C PHE A 8 10.02 2.50 -8.60
N ILE A 9 9.81 3.75 -8.23
CA ILE A 9 8.87 4.68 -8.88
C ILE A 9 9.62 5.97 -9.19
N GLU A 10 9.28 6.60 -10.31
CA GLU A 10 9.97 7.80 -10.80
C GLU A 10 9.57 9.06 -9.99
N VAL A 11 8.29 9.14 -9.61
CA VAL A 11 7.71 10.26 -8.87
C VAL A 11 6.77 9.73 -7.79
N GLU A 12 6.73 10.39 -6.64
CA GLU A 12 5.77 10.13 -5.57
C GLU A 12 4.40 10.72 -5.93
N ASP A 13 3.60 9.96 -6.69
CA ASP A 13 2.23 10.33 -7.06
C ASP A 13 1.21 9.22 -6.73
N GLU A 14 -0.08 9.57 -6.78
CA GLU A 14 -1.16 8.65 -6.41
C GLU A 14 -1.20 7.40 -7.32
N ASP A 15 -0.89 7.55 -8.60
CA ASP A 15 -0.98 6.46 -9.59
C ASP A 15 0.15 5.44 -9.42
N ASN A 16 1.37 5.90 -9.17
CA ASN A 16 2.53 5.07 -8.86
C ASN A 16 2.33 4.30 -7.56
N TRP A 17 1.83 4.98 -6.52
CA TRP A 17 1.47 4.32 -5.26
C TRP A 17 0.35 3.30 -5.47
N LYS A 18 -0.66 3.62 -6.28
CA LYS A 18 -1.76 2.69 -6.60
C LYS A 18 -1.26 1.44 -7.31
N TRP A 19 -0.37 1.61 -8.28
CA TRP A 19 0.26 0.48 -8.95
C TRP A 19 1.03 -0.40 -7.95
N PHE A 20 1.89 0.20 -7.14
CA PHE A 20 2.73 -0.53 -6.18
C PHE A 20 1.87 -1.29 -5.15
N MET A 21 0.90 -0.63 -4.54
CA MET A 21 0.01 -1.24 -3.55
C MET A 21 -0.82 -2.36 -4.17
N THR A 22 -1.23 -2.24 -5.43
CA THR A 22 -1.96 -3.30 -6.14
C THR A 22 -1.08 -4.54 -6.34
N GLN A 23 0.20 -4.37 -6.70
CA GLN A 23 1.12 -5.50 -6.81
C GLN A 23 1.37 -6.15 -5.44
N LEU A 24 1.52 -5.34 -4.39
CA LEU A 24 1.70 -5.84 -3.03
C LEU A 24 0.48 -6.66 -2.58
N HIS A 25 -0.74 -6.16 -2.79
CA HIS A 25 -1.97 -6.89 -2.46
C HIS A 25 -2.08 -8.22 -3.20
N ARG A 26 -1.70 -8.26 -4.49
CA ARG A 26 -1.67 -9.50 -5.28
C ARG A 26 -0.67 -10.52 -4.73
N ALA A 27 0.52 -10.06 -4.33
CA ALA A 27 1.56 -10.94 -3.79
C ALA A 27 1.20 -11.48 -2.40
N LEU A 28 0.58 -10.64 -1.56
CA LEU A 28 0.10 -11.02 -0.23
C LEU A 28 -1.10 -11.97 -0.26
N GLY A 29 -1.96 -11.82 -1.27
CA GLY A 29 -3.23 -12.53 -1.33
C GLY A 29 -4.23 -12.02 -0.29
N PRO A 30 -5.35 -12.75 -0.08
CA PRO A 30 -6.38 -12.35 0.87
C PRO A 30 -5.87 -12.48 2.31
N ILE A 31 -5.68 -11.34 2.98
CA ILE A 31 -5.29 -11.26 4.39
C ILE A 31 -6.43 -10.63 5.19
N SER A 32 -6.98 -11.37 6.15
CA SER A 32 -8.14 -10.94 6.95
C SER A 32 -7.79 -9.93 8.06
N LYS A 33 -6.53 -9.86 8.48
CA LYS A 33 -6.04 -8.96 9.53
C LYS A 33 -4.74 -8.31 9.08
N LEU A 34 -4.87 -7.16 8.42
CA LEU A 34 -3.75 -6.36 7.94
C LEU A 34 -3.81 -4.96 8.56
N ALA A 35 -2.68 -4.49 9.08
CA ALA A 35 -2.50 -3.11 9.49
C ALA A 35 -1.37 -2.51 8.63
N ILE A 36 -1.63 -1.33 8.07
CA ILE A 36 -0.65 -0.59 7.27
C ILE A 36 -0.32 0.67 8.07
N TYR A 37 0.92 0.75 8.54
CA TYR A 37 1.46 1.92 9.23
C TYR A 37 2.32 2.70 8.25
N THR A 38 1.99 3.98 8.04
CA THR A 38 2.66 4.76 7.00
C THR A 38 2.78 6.22 7.41
N ASP A 39 3.96 6.81 7.21
CA ASP A 39 4.21 8.24 7.44
C ASP A 39 3.67 9.10 6.28
N ALA A 40 2.60 8.65 5.63
CA ALA A 40 2.28 9.12 4.31
C ALA A 40 1.42 10.37 4.28
N CYS A 41 1.68 11.18 3.26
CA CYS A 41 0.78 12.23 2.83
C CYS A 41 -0.59 11.66 2.42
N LYS A 42 -1.64 12.50 2.48
CA LYS A 42 -3.05 12.15 2.19
C LYS A 42 -3.28 11.32 0.91
N GLY A 43 -2.41 11.46 -0.10
CA GLY A 43 -2.49 10.71 -1.36
C GLY A 43 -2.31 9.19 -1.18
N LEU A 44 -1.29 8.76 -0.43
CA LEU A 44 -1.04 7.32 -0.21
C LEU A 44 -2.11 6.72 0.72
N GLU A 45 -2.58 7.45 1.72
CA GLU A 45 -3.68 6.99 2.58
C GLU A 45 -4.94 6.64 1.76
N ASN A 46 -5.28 7.48 0.78
CA ASN A 46 -6.41 7.24 -0.13
C ASN A 46 -6.18 5.99 -0.99
N VAL A 47 -4.96 5.79 -1.50
CA VAL A 47 -4.60 4.59 -2.26
C VAL A 47 -4.73 3.34 -1.41
N VAL A 48 -4.20 3.38 -0.18
CA VAL A 48 -4.25 2.24 0.73
C VAL A 48 -5.69 1.84 0.99
N LYS A 49 -6.58 2.80 1.29
CA LYS A 49 -8.02 2.52 1.49
C LYS A 49 -8.69 1.91 0.26
N LYS A 50 -8.28 2.33 -0.95
CA LYS A 50 -8.82 1.79 -2.21
C LYS A 50 -8.34 0.36 -2.49
N VAL A 51 -7.07 0.05 -2.22
CA VAL A 51 -6.45 -1.24 -2.55
C VAL A 51 -6.63 -2.28 -1.43
N PHE A 52 -6.59 -1.84 -0.18
CA PHE A 52 -6.72 -2.66 1.03
C PHE A 52 -7.93 -2.19 1.87
N PRO A 53 -9.17 -2.35 1.38
CA PRO A 53 -10.36 -1.84 2.08
C PRO A 53 -10.58 -2.53 3.45
N GLN A 54 -9.99 -3.70 3.65
CA GLN A 54 -10.09 -4.48 4.88
C GLN A 54 -9.01 -4.11 5.92
N ALA A 55 -8.02 -3.30 5.53
CA ALA A 55 -6.89 -2.97 6.38
C ALA A 55 -7.18 -1.76 7.26
N GLY A 56 -6.70 -1.82 8.51
CA GLY A 56 -6.58 -0.61 9.33
C GLY A 56 -5.40 0.22 8.82
N VAL A 57 -5.64 1.50 8.52
CA VAL A 57 -4.61 2.46 8.09
C VAL A 57 -4.32 3.39 9.26
N PHE A 58 -3.05 3.48 9.66
CA PHE A 58 -2.59 4.22 10.85
C PHE A 58 -1.35 5.05 10.54
#